data_AF-A0A4U8UPY6-F1
#
_entry.id   AF-A0A4U8UPY6-F1
#
_cell.length_a   1.000
_cell.length_b   1.000
_cell.length_c   1.000
_cell.angle_alpha   90.00
_cell.angle_beta   90.00
_cell.angle_gamma   90.00
#
_symmetry.space_group_name_H-M   'P 1'
#
loop_
_entity.id
_entity.type
_entity.pdbx_description
1 polymer ?
#
loop_
_entity_poly.entity_id
_entity_poly.type
_entity_poly.pdbx_seq_one_letter_code
_entity_poly.pdbx_strand_id
1 'polypeptide(L)'
;MPFPSKRRLAMAENFEKGRISIINKRIEADHQILDVLTVENRQLRAQLEEQKVLQIELRSAPERAEQREHSLEFPSLARLRKGQTLCDKLKVIVCRVLQFARTNCGQNAAQWTSSVTGIKRQTLRTYEQKTDIHLSVTSVEEGTLAYKLCPCSTASSNSFKDRAVDR
;
A
#
# COMPACT_ATOMS: atom_id res chain seq x y z
N MET A 1 50.75 -77.41 9.90
CA MET A 1 50.83 -75.97 10.23
C MET A 1 50.66 -75.81 11.74
N PRO A 2 51.47 -75.02 12.46
CA PRO A 2 51.32 -74.86 13.90
C PRO A 2 50.07 -74.01 14.22
N PHE A 3 49.35 -74.37 15.28
CA PHE A 3 48.19 -73.63 15.75
C PHE A 3 48.61 -72.26 16.32
N PRO A 4 47.89 -71.17 16.00
CA PRO A 4 48.21 -69.86 16.51
C PRO A 4 48.05 -69.83 18.03
N SER A 5 48.99 -69.16 18.71
CA SER A 5 48.91 -69.01 20.16
C SER A 5 47.66 -68.20 20.56
N LYS A 6 47.08 -68.51 21.72
CA LYS A 6 45.88 -67.82 22.24
C LYS A 6 46.03 -66.29 22.23
N ARG A 7 47.25 -65.79 22.47
CA ARG A 7 47.58 -64.36 22.42
C ARG A 7 47.45 -63.75 21.02
N ARG A 8 47.83 -64.48 19.97
CA ARG A 8 47.68 -64.02 18.58
C ARG A 8 46.21 -63.96 18.15
N LEU A 9 45.41 -64.94 18.56
CA LEU A 9 43.96 -64.95 18.29
C LEU A 9 43.24 -63.77 18.98
N ALA A 10 43.55 -63.52 20.25
CA ALA A 10 42.98 -62.39 20.99
C ALA A 10 43.37 -61.03 20.39
N MET A 11 44.60 -60.88 19.89
CA MET A 11 45.03 -59.65 19.22
C MET A 11 44.29 -59.43 17.89
N ALA A 12 44.08 -60.48 17.09
CA ALA A 12 43.32 -60.38 15.85
C ALA A 12 41.84 -60.03 16.10
N GLU A 13 41.21 -60.64 17.10
CA GLU A 13 39.83 -60.34 17.49
C GLU A 13 39.67 -58.89 17.99
N ASN A 14 40.60 -58.41 18.80
CA ASN A 14 40.59 -57.03 19.27
C ASN A 14 40.82 -56.02 18.14
N PHE A 15 41.68 -56.35 17.17
CA PHE A 15 41.88 -55.51 15.99
C PHE A 15 40.61 -55.43 15.14
N GLU A 16 39.93 -56.55 14.94
CA GLU A 16 38.67 -56.59 14.19
C GLU A 16 37.55 -55.82 14.90
N LYS A 17 37.42 -55.97 16.23
CA LYS A 17 36.50 -55.16 17.03
C LYS A 17 36.80 -53.67 16.94
N GLY A 18 38.07 -53.28 16.93
CA GLY A 18 38.50 -51.90 16.73
C GLY A 18 38.06 -51.33 15.38
N ARG A 19 38.21 -52.12 14.31
CA ARG A 19 37.75 -51.73 12.96
C ARG A 19 36.24 -51.56 12.90
N ILE A 20 35.49 -52.52 13.45
CA ILE A 20 34.02 -52.46 13.51
C ILE A 20 33.56 -51.24 14.32
N SER A 21 34.23 -50.94 15.44
CA SER A 21 33.90 -49.75 16.25
C SER A 21 34.08 -48.44 15.48
N ILE A 22 35.14 -48.30 14.67
CA ILE A 22 35.38 -47.10 13.85
C ILE A 22 34.30 -46.96 12.78
N ILE A 23 33.90 -48.07 12.13
CA ILE A 23 32.86 -48.07 11.12
C ILE A 23 31.51 -47.68 11.73
N ASN A 24 31.14 -48.26 12.88
CA ASN A 24 29.89 -47.93 13.56
C ASN A 24 29.82 -46.46 13.98
N LYS A 25 30.91 -45.91 14.53
CA LYS A 25 30.98 -44.48 14.87
C LYS A 25 30.78 -43.58 13.65
N ARG A 26 31.29 -44.00 12.48
CA ARG A 26 31.12 -43.26 11.23
C ARG A 26 29.67 -43.31 10.75
N ILE A 27 29.04 -44.48 10.80
CA ILE A 27 27.62 -44.66 10.45
C ILE A 27 26.73 -43.83 11.37
N GLU A 28 27.00 -43.83 12.69
CA GLU A 28 26.28 -43.02 13.67
C GLU A 28 26.43 -41.52 13.39
N ALA A 29 27.64 -41.05 13.08
CA ALA A 29 27.87 -39.65 12.70
C ALA A 29 27.11 -39.27 11.42
N ASP A 30 27.13 -40.14 10.40
CA ASP A 30 26.40 -39.93 9.15
C ASP A 30 24.87 -39.89 9.38
N HIS A 31 24.35 -40.73 10.28
CA HIS A 31 22.93 -40.71 10.67
C HIS A 31 22.56 -39.41 11.37
N GLN A 32 23.38 -38.93 12.31
CA GLN A 32 23.13 -37.65 12.98
C GLN A 32 23.11 -36.47 11.99
N ILE A 33 24.02 -36.46 11.02
CA ILE A 33 24.04 -35.42 9.97
C ILE A 33 22.76 -35.49 9.12
N LEU A 34 22.35 -36.69 8.71
CA LEU A 34 21.13 -36.87 7.93
C LEU A 34 19.88 -36.44 8.70
N ASP A 35 19.79 -36.72 10.00
CA ASP A 35 18.67 -36.32 10.83
C ASP A 35 18.57 -34.79 10.93
N VAL A 36 19.70 -34.11 11.17
CA VAL A 36 19.76 -32.64 11.22
C VAL A 36 19.31 -32.04 9.89
N LEU A 37 19.86 -32.52 8.77
CA LEU A 37 19.49 -32.05 7.43
C LEU A 37 18.02 -32.31 7.12
N THR A 38 17.46 -33.42 7.60
CA THR A 38 16.04 -33.76 7.39
C THR A 38 15.13 -32.80 8.13
N VAL A 39 15.49 -32.44 9.37
CA VAL A 39 14.74 -31.46 10.17
C VAL A 39 14.81 -30.08 9.52
N GLU A 40 16.00 -29.63 9.13
CA GLU A 40 16.18 -28.35 8.44
C GLU A 40 15.39 -28.29 7.12
N ASN A 41 15.42 -29.35 6.32
CA ASN A 41 14.67 -29.38 5.05
C ASN A 41 13.15 -29.27 5.29
N ARG A 42 12.63 -29.90 6.36
CA ARG A 42 11.23 -29.77 6.74
C ARG A 42 10.88 -28.34 7.16
N GLN A 43 11.74 -27.70 7.96
CA GLN A 43 11.54 -26.31 8.38
C GLN A 43 11.56 -25.34 7.20
N LEU A 44 12.54 -25.48 6.29
CA LEU A 44 12.65 -24.64 5.10
C LEU A 44 11.44 -24.79 4.17
N ARG A 45 10.90 -26.00 4.02
CA ARG A 45 9.66 -26.22 3.25
C ARG A 45 8.46 -25.53 3.89
N ALA A 46 8.33 -25.60 5.21
CA ALA A 46 7.24 -24.92 5.92
C ALA A 46 7.32 -23.39 5.74
N GLN A 47 8.51 -22.81 5.89
CA GLN A 47 8.74 -21.38 5.66
C GLN A 47 8.45 -20.97 4.21
N LEU A 48 8.83 -21.80 3.24
CA LEU A 48 8.56 -21.53 1.83
C LEU A 48 7.05 -21.50 1.54
N GLU A 49 6.28 -22.44 2.10
CA GLU A 49 4.82 -22.45 1.93
C GLU A 49 4.16 -21.23 2.59
N GLU A 50 4.61 -20.84 3.79
CA GLU A 50 4.14 -19.61 4.45
C GLU A 50 4.41 -18.37 3.59
N GLN A 51 5.63 -18.23 3.04
CA GLN A 51 5.96 -17.11 2.15
C GLN A 51 5.12 -17.09 0.88
N LYS A 52 4.81 -18.26 0.29
CA LYS A 52 3.92 -18.33 -0.90
C LYS A 52 2.52 -17.86 -0.58
N VAL A 53 1.97 -18.27 0.56
CA VAL A 53 0.63 -17.82 1.01
C VAL A 53 0.61 -16.31 1.17
N LEU A 54 1.59 -15.74 1.88
CA LEU A 54 1.72 -14.30 2.05
C LEU A 54 1.89 -13.56 0.72
N GLN A 55 2.65 -14.12 -0.22
CA GLN A 55 2.82 -13.54 -1.56
C GLN A 55 1.50 -13.53 -2.36
N ILE A 56 0.69 -14.59 -2.27
CA ILE A 56 -0.64 -14.65 -2.89
C ILE A 56 -1.58 -13.63 -2.24
N GLU A 57 -1.57 -13.51 -0.91
CA GLU A 57 -2.37 -12.50 -0.19
C GLU A 57 -1.98 -11.07 -0.56
N LEU A 58 -0.67 -10.78 -0.63
CA LEU A 58 -0.14 -9.49 -1.06
C LEU A 58 -0.51 -9.17 -2.51
N ARG A 59 -0.51 -10.17 -3.39
CA ARG A 59 -0.90 -10.00 -4.80
C ARG A 59 -2.40 -9.77 -4.98
N SER A 60 -3.22 -10.41 -4.14
CA SER A 60 -4.69 -10.26 -4.18
C SER A 60 -5.22 -9.05 -3.39
N ALA A 61 -4.40 -8.43 -2.53
CA ALA A 61 -4.76 -7.20 -1.82
C ALA A 61 -5.01 -5.99 -2.75
N PRO A 62 -4.14 -5.65 -3.74
CA PRO A 62 -4.39 -4.56 -4.66
C PRO A 62 -5.59 -4.84 -5.58
N GLU A 63 -5.78 -6.07 -6.06
CA GLU A 63 -6.96 -6.43 -6.87
C GLU A 63 -8.28 -6.23 -6.10
N ARG A 64 -8.31 -6.57 -4.81
CA ARG A 64 -9.45 -6.28 -3.93
C ARG A 64 -9.63 -4.79 -3.65
N ALA A 65 -8.55 -4.03 -3.56
CA ALA A 65 -8.62 -2.58 -3.40
C ALA A 65 -9.15 -1.91 -4.67
N GLU A 66 -8.68 -2.31 -5.85
CA GLU A 66 -9.16 -1.83 -7.15
C GLU A 66 -10.65 -2.16 -7.37
N GLN A 67 -11.10 -3.38 -7.05
CA GLN A 67 -12.54 -3.72 -7.13
C GLN A 67 -13.41 -2.85 -6.20
N ARG A 68 -12.90 -2.44 -5.04
CA ARG A 68 -13.59 -1.49 -4.15
C ARG A 68 -13.60 -0.07 -4.71
N GLU A 69 -12.54 0.37 -5.39
CA GLU A 69 -12.52 1.66 -6.09
C GLU A 69 -13.53 1.71 -7.24
N HIS A 70 -13.73 0.61 -7.97
CA HIS A 70 -14.74 0.52 -9.03
C HIS A 70 -16.18 0.54 -8.51
N SER A 71 -16.42 0.10 -7.28
CA SER A 71 -17.76 0.12 -6.68
C SER A 71 -18.10 1.45 -5.99
N LEU A 72 -17.11 2.32 -5.76
CA LEU A 72 -17.30 3.70 -5.33
C LEU A 72 -17.54 4.57 -6.57
N GLU A 73 -18.66 4.35 -7.26
CA GLU A 73 -19.25 5.41 -8.06
C GLU A 73 -19.62 6.54 -7.09
N PHE A 74 -18.72 7.53 -6.95
CA PHE A 74 -19.04 8.73 -6.21
C PHE A 74 -20.34 9.29 -6.79
N PRO A 75 -21.41 9.44 -5.99
CA PRO A 75 -22.66 10.00 -6.50
C PRO A 75 -22.31 11.32 -7.16
N SER A 76 -22.59 11.42 -8.47
CA SER A 76 -22.13 12.55 -9.24
C SER A 76 -22.78 13.80 -8.67
N LEU A 77 -21.99 14.65 -8.01
CA LEU A 77 -22.49 15.89 -7.46
C LEU A 77 -23.11 16.72 -8.58
N ALA A 78 -24.22 17.39 -8.26
CA ALA A 78 -24.92 18.24 -9.20
C ALA A 78 -23.95 19.26 -9.79
N ARG A 79 -23.77 19.21 -11.12
CA ARG A 79 -22.84 20.10 -11.81
C ARG A 79 -23.42 21.50 -11.90
N LEU A 80 -22.54 22.50 -11.84
CA LEU A 80 -22.93 23.87 -12.16
C LEU A 80 -23.56 23.94 -13.56
N ARG A 81 -24.75 24.55 -13.64
CA ARG A 81 -25.44 24.78 -14.91
C ARG A 81 -24.68 25.80 -15.75
N LYS A 82 -24.93 25.83 -17.06
CA LYS A 82 -24.33 26.83 -17.96
C LYS A 82 -24.62 28.24 -17.44
N GLY A 83 -23.58 29.08 -17.32
CA GLY A 83 -23.69 30.45 -16.80
C GLY A 83 -23.63 30.57 -15.27
N GLN A 84 -23.59 29.47 -14.51
CA GLN A 84 -23.29 29.52 -13.08
C GLN A 84 -21.78 29.48 -12.87
N THR A 85 -21.28 30.31 -11.96
CA THR A 85 -19.88 30.31 -11.53
C THR A 85 -19.82 30.31 -10.02
N LEU A 86 -18.78 29.68 -9.46
CA LEU A 86 -18.50 29.77 -8.03
C LEU A 86 -18.07 31.20 -7.67
N CYS A 87 -18.38 31.62 -6.45
CA CYS A 87 -17.75 32.80 -5.87
C CYS A 87 -16.26 32.54 -5.62
N ASP A 88 -15.48 33.60 -5.43
CA ASP A 88 -14.03 33.48 -5.28
C ASP A 88 -13.62 32.64 -4.06
N LYS A 89 -14.38 32.67 -2.96
CA LYS A 89 -14.18 31.75 -1.82
C LYS A 89 -14.23 30.28 -2.22
N LEU A 90 -15.28 29.90 -2.94
CA LEU A 90 -15.48 28.51 -3.34
C LEU A 90 -14.46 28.08 -4.39
N LYS A 91 -14.03 28.98 -5.29
CA LYS A 91 -12.91 28.71 -6.22
C LYS A 91 -11.63 28.37 -5.45
N VAL A 92 -11.30 29.15 -4.42
CA VAL A 92 -10.11 28.92 -3.57
C VAL A 92 -10.17 27.56 -2.87
N ILE A 93 -11.33 27.18 -2.31
CA ILE A 93 -11.52 25.87 -1.69
C ILE A 93 -11.31 24.75 -2.71
N VAL A 94 -11.95 24.83 -3.88
CA VAL A 94 -11.82 23.83 -4.95
C VAL A 94 -10.37 23.69 -5.42
N CYS A 95 -9.63 24.80 -5.55
CA CYS A 95 -8.21 24.74 -5.88
C CYS A 95 -7.37 24.09 -4.77
N ARG A 96 -7.74 24.25 -3.49
CA ARG A 96 -7.09 23.54 -2.37
C ARG A 96 -7.34 22.04 -2.41
N VAL A 97 -8.57 21.63 -2.72
CA VAL A 97 -8.92 20.22 -2.94
C VAL A 97 -8.08 19.65 -4.09
N LEU A 98 -7.88 20.42 -5.17
CA LEU A 98 -7.02 20.02 -6.27
C LEU A 98 -5.54 19.85 -5.85
N GLN A 99 -5.01 20.76 -5.03
CA GLN A 99 -3.65 20.65 -4.49
C GLN A 99 -3.50 19.40 -3.62
N PHE A 100 -4.45 19.16 -2.71
CA PHE A 100 -4.50 17.95 -1.90
C PHE A 100 -4.51 16.68 -2.77
N ALA A 101 -5.35 16.67 -3.80
CA ALA A 101 -5.46 15.53 -4.71
C ALA A 101 -4.16 15.30 -5.51
N ARG A 102 -3.37 16.33 -5.81
CA ARG A 102 -2.07 16.14 -6.47
C ARG A 102 -1.05 15.48 -5.56
N THR A 103 -1.02 15.86 -4.29
CA THR A 103 -0.13 15.26 -3.30
C THR A 103 -0.46 13.78 -3.05
N ASN A 104 -1.75 13.41 -3.09
CA ASN A 104 -2.20 12.07 -2.69
C ASN A 104 -2.59 11.13 -3.85
N CYS A 105 -3.12 11.67 -4.95
CA CYS A 105 -3.67 10.88 -6.07
C CYS A 105 -2.85 11.00 -7.37
N GLY A 106 -1.75 11.78 -7.36
CA GLY A 106 -0.84 11.92 -8.49
C GLY A 106 -1.53 12.28 -9.81
N GLN A 107 -1.40 11.41 -10.82
CA GLN A 107 -1.93 11.62 -12.17
C GLN A 107 -3.47 11.72 -12.22
N ASN A 108 -4.18 11.12 -11.26
CA ASN A 108 -5.65 11.12 -11.20
C ASN A 108 -6.24 12.31 -10.44
N ALA A 109 -5.42 13.25 -9.96
CA ALA A 109 -5.84 14.36 -9.11
C ALA A 109 -7.00 15.19 -9.68
N ALA A 110 -6.96 15.54 -10.96
CA ALA A 110 -8.01 16.33 -11.61
C ALA A 110 -9.32 15.55 -11.78
N GLN A 111 -9.23 14.24 -12.01
CA GLN A 111 -10.40 13.35 -12.09
C GLN A 111 -11.06 13.22 -10.72
N TRP A 112 -10.26 12.91 -9.70
CA TRP A 112 -10.71 12.80 -8.34
C TRP A 112 -11.38 14.09 -7.84
N THR A 113 -10.70 15.23 -8.03
CA THR A 113 -11.25 16.54 -7.63
C THR A 113 -12.56 16.85 -8.36
N SER A 114 -12.66 16.51 -9.65
CA SER A 114 -13.88 16.73 -10.43
C SER A 114 -15.05 15.91 -9.88
N SER A 115 -14.81 14.66 -9.48
CA SER A 115 -15.82 13.79 -8.87
C SER A 115 -16.28 14.31 -7.50
N VAL A 116 -15.33 14.71 -6.64
CA VAL A 116 -15.61 15.15 -5.26
C VAL A 116 -16.18 16.57 -5.16
N THR A 117 -15.95 17.42 -6.17
CA THR A 117 -16.46 18.81 -6.16
C THR A 117 -17.60 19.07 -7.13
N GLY A 118 -17.89 18.14 -8.05
CA GLY A 118 -18.86 18.35 -9.14
C GLY A 118 -18.42 19.38 -10.19
N ILE A 119 -17.20 19.91 -10.10
CA ILE A 119 -16.65 20.90 -11.03
C ILE A 119 -15.95 20.19 -12.19
N LYS A 120 -16.24 20.59 -13.43
CA LYS A 120 -15.62 20.02 -14.62
C LYS A 120 -14.10 20.23 -14.60
N ARG A 121 -13.34 19.22 -15.07
CA ARG A 121 -11.86 19.28 -15.16
C ARG A 121 -11.33 20.52 -15.88
N GLN A 122 -12.00 20.96 -16.95
CA GLN A 122 -11.63 22.18 -17.67
C GLN A 122 -11.76 23.44 -16.80
N THR A 123 -12.85 23.53 -16.03
CA THR A 123 -13.12 24.64 -15.12
C THR A 123 -12.13 24.68 -13.95
N LEU A 124 -11.70 23.50 -13.45
CA LEU A 124 -10.65 23.41 -12.43
C LEU A 124 -9.34 24.08 -12.90
N ARG A 125 -8.92 23.82 -14.14
CA ARG A 125 -7.73 24.47 -14.73
C ARG A 125 -7.89 25.99 -14.82
N THR A 126 -9.09 26.46 -15.18
CA THR A 126 -9.37 27.91 -15.25
C THR A 126 -9.35 28.55 -13.85
N TYR A 127 -9.86 27.87 -12.83
CA TYR A 127 -9.79 28.38 -11.46
C TYR A 127 -8.36 28.44 -10.99
N GLU A 128 -7.55 27.42 -11.23
CA GLU A 128 -6.13 27.43 -10.86
C GLU A 128 -5.36 28.60 -11.51
N GLN A 129 -5.59 28.88 -12.79
CA GLN A 129 -4.90 30.00 -13.47
C GLN A 129 -5.33 31.38 -12.98
N LYS A 130 -6.59 31.52 -12.54
CA LYS A 130 -7.17 32.81 -12.13
C LYS A 130 -7.06 33.08 -10.65
N THR A 131 -6.89 32.04 -9.84
CA THR A 131 -6.90 32.13 -8.39
C THR A 131 -5.45 32.03 -7.94
N ASP A 132 -4.89 33.12 -7.44
CA ASP A 132 -3.63 33.04 -6.72
C ASP A 132 -3.90 32.40 -5.34
N ILE A 133 -3.33 31.23 -5.11
CA ILE A 133 -3.65 30.35 -3.98
C ILE A 133 -2.62 30.56 -2.86
N HIS A 134 -2.11 31.76 -2.68
CA HIS A 134 -1.35 32.14 -1.48
C HIS A 134 -2.33 32.54 -0.35
N LEU A 135 -2.76 31.56 0.45
CA LEU A 135 -3.45 31.83 1.72
C LEU A 135 -2.44 31.66 2.85
N SER A 136 -2.25 32.71 3.65
CA SER A 136 -1.52 32.61 4.90
C SER A 136 -2.32 31.81 5.92
N VAL A 137 -1.65 30.92 6.65
CA VAL A 137 -2.21 30.26 7.83
C VAL A 137 -2.49 31.36 8.87
N THR A 138 -3.72 31.45 9.33
CA THR A 138 -4.15 32.54 10.23
C THR A 138 -3.95 32.17 11.69
N SER A 139 -4.12 30.89 12.00
CA SER A 139 -3.84 30.31 13.31
C SER A 139 -3.65 28.80 13.19
N VAL A 140 -2.87 28.24 14.12
CA VAL A 140 -2.75 26.81 14.35
C VAL A 140 -3.18 26.58 15.78
N GLU A 141 -4.44 26.18 15.98
CA GLU A 141 -4.93 25.72 17.27
C GLU A 141 -5.08 24.20 17.21
N GLU A 142 -4.49 23.50 18.18
CA GLU A 142 -4.63 22.05 18.38
C GLU A 142 -4.36 21.18 17.13
N GLY A 143 -3.35 21.56 16.33
CA GLY A 143 -3.00 20.82 15.10
C GLY A 143 -3.95 21.01 13.93
N THR A 144 -4.98 21.86 14.06
CA THR A 144 -5.91 22.18 12.98
C THR A 144 -5.50 23.51 12.32
N LEU A 145 -5.17 23.45 11.03
CA LEU A 145 -4.76 24.63 10.25
C LEU A 145 -5.99 25.46 9.84
N ALA A 146 -6.08 26.71 10.32
CA ALA A 146 -7.15 27.63 9.93
C ALA A 146 -6.68 28.61 8.84
N TYR A 147 -7.35 28.59 7.68
CA TYR A 147 -7.05 29.45 6.53
C TYR A 147 -8.07 30.58 6.38
N LYS A 148 -7.62 31.83 6.34
CA LYS A 148 -8.50 32.99 6.08
C LYS A 148 -8.85 33.03 4.60
N LEU A 149 -10.10 32.70 4.26
CA LEU A 149 -10.58 32.80 2.89
C LEU A 149 -10.83 34.27 2.50
N CYS A 150 -10.49 34.64 1.26
CA CYS A 150 -10.83 35.95 0.70
C CYS A 150 -12.34 36.21 0.82
N PRO A 151 -12.81 37.46 0.93
CA PRO A 151 -14.24 37.77 0.87
C PRO A 151 -14.85 37.23 -0.44
N CYS A 152 -16.13 36.84 -0.42
CA CYS A 152 -16.83 36.63 -1.69
C CYS A 152 -16.97 38.02 -2.32
N SER A 153 -16.52 38.18 -3.55
CA SER A 153 -16.99 39.27 -4.40
C SER A 153 -18.52 39.21 -4.38
N THR A 154 -19.15 40.22 -3.76
CA THR A 154 -20.61 40.33 -3.70
C THR A 154 -21.11 40.39 -5.12
N ALA A 155 -21.87 39.39 -5.55
CA ALA A 155 -22.67 39.51 -6.76
C ALA A 155 -23.50 40.80 -6.62
N SER A 156 -23.52 41.64 -7.66
CA SER A 156 -24.37 42.83 -7.61
C SER A 156 -25.80 42.35 -7.33
N SER A 157 -26.47 42.98 -6.37
CA SER A 157 -27.83 42.64 -5.93
C SER A 157 -28.87 42.68 -7.06
N ASN A 158 -28.48 43.17 -8.24
CA ASN A 158 -29.33 43.30 -9.41
C ASN A 158 -29.47 41.98 -10.19
N SER A 159 -28.57 41.00 -10.00
CA SER A 159 -28.60 39.75 -10.76
C SER A 159 -29.80 38.83 -10.45
N PHE A 160 -30.46 39.01 -9.30
CA PHE A 160 -31.55 38.12 -8.87
C PHE A 160 -32.95 38.66 -9.21
N LYS A 161 -33.09 39.98 -9.41
CA LYS A 161 -34.39 40.59 -9.74
C LYS A 161 -34.79 40.41 -11.21
N ASP A 162 -33.84 40.28 -12.13
CA ASP A 162 -34.12 40.10 -13.57
C ASP A 162 -34.41 38.65 -13.99
N ARG A 163 -34.62 37.73 -13.03
CA ARG A 163 -34.93 36.31 -13.30
C ARG A 163 -36.28 35.84 -12.78
N ALA A 164 -37.15 36.75 -12.35
CA ALA A 164 -38.56 36.41 -12.19
C ALA A 164 -39.16 36.23 -13.59
N VAL A 165 -39.29 34.97 -14.02
CA VAL A 165 -40.18 34.61 -15.12
C VAL A 165 -41.59 34.81 -14.57
N ASP A 166 -42.29 35.83 -15.08
CA ASP A 166 -43.72 35.99 -14.88
C ASP A 166 -44.42 34.67 -15.26
N ARG A 167 -45.25 34.16 -14.34
CA ARG A 167 -46.14 33.02 -14.57
C ARG A 167 -47.47 33.50 -15.11
#